data_AF-A0AAJ7UHI5-F1
#
_entry.id   AF-A0AAJ7UHI5-F1
#
_cell.length_a   1.000
_cell.length_b   1.000
_cell.length_c   1.000
_cell.angle_alpha   90.00
_cell.angle_beta   90.00
_cell.angle_gamma   90.00
#
_symmetry.space_group_name_H-M   'P 1'
#
loop_
_entity.id
_entity.type
_entity.pdbx_description
1 polymer ?
#
loop_
_entity_poly.entity_id
_entity_poly.type
_entity_poly.pdbx_seq_one_letter_code
_entity_poly.pdbx_strand_id
1 'polypeptide(L)'
;MKQKGLTLKTMVKQSDTTHTNNEHDENLPLVIVQNDHKVPYGVQRSNESSETMQQIRENKEKLKAWIGADPSAFLEHLNGFKLIPRHVHQAAVDKGGEESVELVLDHFISQGEARCETLWDALYSVRKQYVQLWKWIQTHGEALRAIRDKESDLKLWIARDPKHLLLQLMSRGRIPNELFTEAKGIRDGVECTELLLNFFKERGNDDCLKLLFALQAVQNEYPGLKEWLGGLDFLRRLSNKSPLVLNKYSDFVLRDKIRFKTRELLVALRDDLTPLLSQLQIRNILTDNSVRAVKEMQARQGSEKATQHMVELVMARGRPRVKQFWEALWDLRESYPDLENVFEKF
;
A
#
# COMPACT_ATOMS: atom_id res chain seq x y z
N MET A 1 -11.53 56.84 44.61
CA MET A 1 -10.51 57.90 44.41
C MET A 1 -9.82 57.66 43.07
N LYS A 2 -9.82 58.70 42.20
CA LYS A 2 -9.00 58.93 40.97
C LYS A 2 -8.98 57.80 39.91
N GLN A 3 -9.58 57.85 38.71
CA GLN A 3 -9.88 58.88 37.69
C GLN A 3 -8.68 59.68 37.15
N LYS A 4 -8.43 59.52 35.82
CA LYS A 4 -7.93 60.43 34.76
C LYS A 4 -7.51 59.55 33.56
N GLY A 5 -7.82 59.75 32.28
CA GLY A 5 -8.51 60.74 31.41
C GLY A 5 -8.02 60.39 29.97
N LEU A 6 -8.82 60.07 28.94
CA LEU A 6 -9.78 60.85 28.12
C LEU A 6 -9.12 61.93 27.24
N THR A 7 -9.19 61.75 25.90
CA THR A 7 -9.62 62.71 24.84
C THR A 7 -9.46 62.04 23.46
N LEU A 8 -10.52 61.64 22.72
CA LEU A 8 -11.46 62.40 21.86
C LEU A 8 -10.81 63.14 20.68
N LYS A 9 -11.20 62.77 19.45
CA LYS A 9 -11.69 63.69 18.40
C LYS A 9 -12.40 62.95 17.27
N THR A 10 -13.71 63.10 17.25
CA THR A 10 -14.62 62.93 16.11
C THR A 10 -14.51 64.14 15.18
N MET A 11 -14.72 63.93 13.88
CA MET A 11 -15.27 64.97 13.00
C MET A 11 -16.10 64.32 11.89
N VAL A 12 -17.35 64.78 11.78
CA VAL A 12 -18.37 64.48 10.77
C VAL A 12 -18.70 65.81 10.08
N LYS A 13 -18.90 65.79 8.75
CA LYS A 13 -19.92 66.52 7.92
C LYS A 13 -19.42 66.65 6.46
N GLN A 14 -20.17 66.15 5.44
CA GLN A 14 -21.22 66.84 4.64
C GLN A 14 -20.69 68.10 3.90
N SER A 15 -21.00 68.42 2.64
CA SER A 15 -21.78 67.85 1.51
C SER A 15 -21.59 68.79 0.29
N ASP A 16 -22.26 68.49 -0.85
CA ASP A 16 -22.68 69.37 -1.98
C ASP A 16 -21.88 69.21 -3.31
N THR A 17 -22.43 68.60 -4.38
CA THR A 17 -23.33 69.10 -5.48
C THR A 17 -22.73 70.28 -6.28
N THR A 18 -22.67 70.39 -7.63
CA THR A 18 -23.55 69.93 -8.74
C THR A 18 -22.99 70.38 -10.13
N HIS A 19 -23.36 69.69 -11.23
CA HIS A 19 -23.55 70.17 -12.64
C HIS A 19 -22.32 70.64 -13.49
N THR A 20 -22.14 70.42 -14.82
CA THR A 20 -23.03 70.10 -15.97
C THR A 20 -22.21 69.70 -17.24
N ASN A 21 -22.80 68.80 -18.04
CA ASN A 21 -22.85 68.66 -19.52
C ASN A 21 -21.63 68.92 -20.44
N ASN A 22 -21.34 67.93 -21.30
CA ASN A 22 -21.35 68.09 -22.77
C ASN A 22 -21.42 66.71 -23.48
N GLU A 23 -22.35 66.62 -24.43
CA GLU A 23 -22.62 65.51 -25.35
C GLU A 23 -21.78 65.61 -26.64
N HIS A 24 -21.83 64.53 -27.45
CA HIS A 24 -21.29 64.30 -28.81
C HIS A 24 -19.82 63.86 -28.91
N ASP A 25 -19.44 62.83 -29.67
CA ASP A 25 -20.12 61.80 -30.46
C ASP A 25 -19.06 60.73 -30.83
N GLU A 26 -19.52 59.54 -31.21
CA GLU A 26 -18.80 58.51 -31.98
C GLU A 26 -17.42 57.99 -31.50
N ASN A 27 -17.39 56.76 -30.96
CA ASN A 27 -16.65 55.65 -31.60
C ASN A 27 -16.86 54.30 -30.91
N LEU A 28 -16.95 53.28 -31.77
CA LEU A 28 -17.32 51.89 -31.53
C LEU A 28 -16.54 51.16 -30.42
N PRO A 29 -17.16 50.17 -29.74
CA PRO A 29 -16.47 49.37 -28.73
C PRO A 29 -15.39 48.49 -29.35
N LEU A 30 -14.17 48.66 -28.84
CA LEU A 30 -13.00 47.82 -29.11
C LEU A 30 -13.30 46.35 -28.83
N VAL A 31 -13.23 45.57 -29.91
CA VAL A 31 -13.13 44.11 -29.94
C VAL A 31 -11.94 43.68 -29.09
N ILE A 32 -12.20 43.05 -27.94
CA ILE A 32 -11.20 42.18 -27.29
C ILE A 32 -11.49 40.77 -27.79
N VAL A 33 -10.58 40.30 -28.63
CA VAL A 33 -10.54 38.99 -29.28
C VAL A 33 -10.77 37.88 -28.25
N GLN A 34 -11.87 37.14 -28.41
CA GLN A 34 -12.05 35.82 -27.81
C GLN A 34 -11.02 34.88 -28.44
N ASN A 35 -10.01 34.48 -27.68
CA ASN A 35 -9.25 33.27 -27.98
C ASN A 35 -9.85 32.11 -27.19
N ASP A 36 -10.64 31.32 -27.90
CA ASP A 36 -11.05 29.97 -27.54
C ASP A 36 -9.84 29.12 -27.17
N HIS A 37 -9.65 28.80 -25.89
CA HIS A 37 -8.94 27.61 -25.46
C HIS A 37 -9.77 26.91 -24.39
N LYS A 38 -10.69 26.06 -24.86
CA LYS A 38 -11.32 25.00 -24.07
C LYS A 38 -10.22 24.10 -23.50
N VAL A 39 -10.07 24.10 -22.19
CA VAL A 39 -9.39 23.03 -21.46
C VAL A 39 -10.48 22.20 -20.77
N PRO A 40 -10.79 20.97 -21.22
CA PRO A 40 -11.71 20.11 -20.50
C PRO A 40 -10.92 19.32 -19.44
N TYR A 41 -10.67 19.93 -18.27
CA TYR A 41 -10.42 19.13 -17.06
C TYR A 41 -11.76 18.83 -16.40
N GLY A 42 -12.53 17.99 -17.08
CA GLY A 42 -13.61 17.23 -16.50
C GLY A 42 -13.25 15.76 -16.67
N VAL A 43 -12.43 15.22 -15.77
CA VAL A 43 -12.48 13.78 -15.53
C VAL A 43 -13.88 13.54 -15.00
N GLN A 44 -14.79 13.16 -15.90
CA GLN A 44 -16.03 12.53 -15.55
C GLN A 44 -15.63 11.32 -14.70
N ARG A 45 -15.75 11.45 -13.38
CA ARG A 45 -15.90 10.30 -12.50
C ARG A 45 -17.14 9.59 -13.02
N SER A 46 -16.94 8.52 -13.77
CA SER A 46 -18.01 7.59 -14.09
C SER A 46 -18.67 7.22 -12.77
N ASN A 47 -19.99 7.34 -12.72
CA ASN A 47 -20.84 6.80 -11.67
C ASN A 47 -20.83 5.26 -11.77
N GLU A 48 -19.66 4.65 -11.61
CA GLU A 48 -19.53 3.26 -11.25
C GLU A 48 -19.78 3.21 -9.74
N SER A 49 -20.82 2.49 -9.35
CA SER A 49 -20.93 1.93 -8.00
C SER A 49 -19.53 1.49 -7.56
N SER A 50 -19.06 2.09 -6.48
CA SER A 50 -17.67 2.01 -6.11
C SER A 50 -17.26 0.55 -5.83
N GLU A 51 -16.20 0.13 -6.51
CA GLU A 51 -15.88 -1.28 -6.75
C GLU A 51 -15.69 -2.06 -5.43
N THR A 52 -15.11 -1.44 -4.40
CA THR A 52 -14.81 -2.12 -3.14
C THR A 52 -16.06 -2.28 -2.27
N MET A 53 -16.85 -1.22 -2.09
CA MET A 53 -18.10 -1.28 -1.34
C MET A 53 -19.08 -2.28 -1.94
N GLN A 54 -19.19 -2.32 -3.28
CA GLN A 54 -20.04 -3.29 -3.95
C GLN A 54 -19.60 -4.72 -3.64
N GLN A 55 -18.31 -5.02 -3.75
CA GLN A 55 -17.76 -6.34 -3.43
C GLN A 55 -18.05 -6.75 -1.97
N ILE A 56 -17.92 -5.82 -1.03
CA ILE A 56 -18.20 -6.06 0.40
C ILE A 56 -19.69 -6.28 0.63
N ARG A 57 -20.57 -5.50 -0.01
CA ARG A 57 -22.03 -5.65 0.11
C ARG A 57 -22.51 -6.99 -0.43
N GLU A 58 -22.08 -7.35 -1.63
CA GLU A 58 -22.48 -8.61 -2.30
C GLU A 58 -21.99 -9.85 -1.54
N ASN A 59 -20.90 -9.73 -0.79
CA ASN A 59 -20.34 -10.83 -0.01
C ASN A 59 -20.55 -10.69 1.51
N LYS A 60 -21.41 -9.76 1.98
CA LYS A 60 -21.62 -9.47 3.40
C LYS A 60 -21.93 -10.74 4.22
N GLU A 61 -22.90 -11.54 3.77
CA GLU A 61 -23.29 -12.78 4.47
C GLU A 61 -22.17 -13.82 4.51
N LYS A 62 -21.35 -13.88 3.46
CA LYS A 62 -20.18 -14.76 3.44
C LYS A 62 -19.10 -14.28 4.41
N LEU A 63 -18.82 -12.97 4.42
CA LEU A 63 -17.85 -12.35 5.33
C LEU A 63 -18.25 -12.58 6.80
N LYS A 64 -19.53 -12.41 7.12
CA LYS A 64 -20.11 -12.76 8.42
C LYS A 64 -19.81 -14.21 8.79
N ALA A 65 -20.17 -15.16 7.93
CA ALA A 65 -19.96 -16.58 8.19
C ALA A 65 -18.47 -16.97 8.31
N TRP A 66 -17.60 -16.39 7.47
CA TRP A 66 -16.18 -16.74 7.44
C TRP A 66 -15.41 -16.21 8.65
N ILE A 67 -15.72 -14.98 9.08
CA ILE A 67 -15.02 -14.30 10.16
C ILE A 67 -15.71 -14.55 11.50
N GLY A 68 -17.04 -14.66 11.50
CA GLY A 68 -17.87 -14.78 12.70
C GLY A 68 -17.66 -16.07 13.48
N ALA A 69 -17.05 -17.10 12.90
CA ALA A 69 -16.61 -18.28 13.65
C ALA A 69 -15.61 -17.90 14.77
N ASP A 70 -14.74 -16.92 14.52
CA ASP A 70 -13.86 -16.31 15.51
C ASP A 70 -13.46 -14.88 15.06
N PRO A 71 -14.20 -13.84 15.49
CA PRO A 71 -13.94 -12.48 15.04
C PRO A 71 -12.71 -11.84 15.72
N SER A 72 -12.07 -12.51 16.69
CA SER A 72 -11.09 -11.91 17.60
C SER A 72 -9.95 -11.21 16.86
N ALA A 73 -9.29 -11.90 15.93
CA ALA A 73 -8.17 -11.34 15.19
C ALA A 73 -8.55 -10.15 14.31
N PHE A 74 -9.74 -10.20 13.69
CA PHE A 74 -10.27 -9.09 12.92
C PHE A 74 -10.56 -7.87 13.80
N LEU A 75 -11.22 -8.06 14.95
CA LEU A 75 -11.52 -6.97 15.89
C LEU A 75 -10.26 -6.38 16.52
N GLU A 76 -9.31 -7.22 16.92
CA GLU A 76 -8.01 -6.80 17.45
C GLU A 76 -7.24 -5.95 16.44
N HIS A 77 -7.22 -6.34 15.17
CA HIS A 77 -6.62 -5.55 14.10
C HIS A 77 -7.31 -4.18 13.98
N LEU A 78 -8.64 -4.15 13.86
CA LEU A 78 -9.39 -2.89 13.74
C LEU A 78 -9.17 -1.94 14.92
N ASN A 79 -9.11 -2.46 16.15
CA ASN A 79 -8.86 -1.66 17.34
C ASN A 79 -7.39 -1.22 17.46
N GLY A 80 -6.45 -2.12 17.18
CA GLY A 80 -5.01 -1.86 17.22
C GLY A 80 -4.58 -0.72 16.29
N PHE A 81 -5.26 -0.60 15.14
CA PHE A 81 -5.05 0.47 14.17
C PHE A 81 -6.03 1.63 14.28
N LYS A 82 -6.90 1.63 15.29
CA LYS A 82 -7.93 2.66 15.51
C LYS A 82 -8.80 2.89 14.27
N LEU A 83 -9.06 1.83 13.51
CA LEU A 83 -9.87 1.87 12.29
C LEU A 83 -11.35 2.01 12.62
N ILE A 84 -11.76 1.63 13.83
CA ILE A 84 -13.11 1.85 14.37
C ILE A 84 -13.03 2.58 15.72
N PRO A 85 -14.06 3.37 16.09
CA PRO A 85 -14.15 3.96 17.41
C PRO A 85 -14.23 2.89 18.52
N ARG A 86 -13.72 3.21 19.72
CA ARG A 86 -13.73 2.29 20.88
C ARG A 86 -15.12 1.75 21.22
N HIS A 87 -16.16 2.58 21.11
CA HIS A 87 -17.53 2.16 21.41
C HIS A 87 -18.06 1.14 20.39
N VAL A 88 -17.65 1.25 19.12
CA VAL A 88 -18.01 0.28 18.06
C VAL A 88 -17.29 -1.04 18.30
N HIS A 89 -15.99 -0.98 18.64
CA HIS A 89 -15.23 -2.17 19.01
C HIS A 89 -15.85 -2.90 20.21
N GLN A 90 -16.18 -2.18 21.29
CA GLN A 90 -16.78 -2.78 22.47
C GLN A 90 -18.13 -3.42 22.15
N ALA A 91 -19.00 -2.73 21.41
CA ALA A 91 -20.28 -3.28 20.98
C ALA A 91 -20.14 -4.55 20.11
N ALA A 92 -19.10 -4.60 19.27
CA ALA A 92 -18.79 -5.77 18.47
C ALA A 92 -18.28 -6.95 19.33
N VAL A 93 -17.41 -6.68 20.30
CA VAL A 93 -16.92 -7.70 21.25
C VAL A 93 -18.08 -8.27 22.07
N ASP A 94 -18.97 -7.42 22.58
CA ASP A 94 -20.10 -7.84 23.42
C ASP A 94 -21.10 -8.74 22.67
N LYS A 95 -21.25 -8.53 21.35
CA LYS A 95 -22.08 -9.37 20.47
C LYS A 95 -21.44 -10.73 20.18
N GLY A 96 -20.15 -10.73 19.85
CA GLY A 96 -19.45 -11.93 19.38
C GLY A 96 -20.01 -12.49 18.06
N GLY A 97 -19.41 -13.58 17.58
CA GLY A 97 -19.95 -14.34 16.45
C GLY A 97 -20.10 -13.56 15.14
N GLU A 98 -21.11 -13.95 14.35
CA GLU A 98 -21.48 -13.26 13.11
C GLU A 98 -22.07 -11.87 13.33
N GLU A 99 -22.80 -11.66 14.43
CA GLU A 99 -23.41 -10.36 14.75
C GLU A 99 -22.36 -9.26 15.00
N SER A 100 -21.22 -9.64 15.58
CA SER A 100 -20.05 -8.78 15.74
C SER A 100 -19.54 -8.28 14.39
N VAL A 101 -19.34 -9.22 13.45
CA VAL A 101 -18.86 -8.94 12.10
C VAL A 101 -19.87 -8.10 11.34
N GLU A 102 -21.16 -8.42 11.45
CA GLU A 102 -22.23 -7.64 10.82
C GLU A 102 -22.22 -6.17 11.26
N LEU A 103 -22.15 -5.92 12.57
CA LEU A 103 -22.09 -4.56 13.11
C LEU A 103 -20.90 -3.77 12.53
N VAL A 104 -19.74 -4.41 12.45
CA VAL A 104 -18.53 -3.80 11.88
C VAL A 104 -18.68 -3.54 10.38
N LEU A 105 -19.20 -4.51 9.61
CA LEU A 105 -19.41 -4.33 8.18
C LEU A 105 -20.38 -3.17 7.90
N ASP A 106 -21.50 -3.10 8.63
CA ASP A 106 -22.47 -2.01 8.50
C ASP A 106 -21.89 -0.66 8.89
N HIS A 107 -21.03 -0.61 9.92
CA HIS A 107 -20.31 0.60 10.29
C HIS A 107 -19.45 1.14 9.14
N PHE A 108 -18.71 0.28 8.43
CA PHE A 108 -17.90 0.71 7.29
C PHE A 108 -18.75 1.04 6.06
N ILE A 109 -19.74 0.22 5.72
CA ILE A 109 -20.63 0.42 4.57
C ILE A 109 -21.39 1.75 4.67
N SER A 110 -21.87 2.11 5.87
CA SER A 110 -22.60 3.36 6.10
C SER A 110 -21.74 4.63 5.94
N GLN A 111 -20.42 4.51 5.97
CA GLN A 111 -19.50 5.65 5.88
C GLN A 111 -18.93 5.92 4.47
N GLY A 112 -19.30 5.12 3.47
CA GLY A 112 -18.91 5.37 2.08
C GLY A 112 -17.67 4.61 1.61
N GLU A 113 -17.31 4.78 0.33
CA GLU A 113 -16.30 3.96 -0.36
C GLU A 113 -14.94 3.99 0.31
N ALA A 114 -14.43 5.17 0.66
CA ALA A 114 -13.09 5.30 1.26
C ALA A 114 -12.95 4.48 2.55
N ARG A 115 -14.07 4.27 3.26
CA ARG A 115 -14.12 3.46 4.48
C ARG A 115 -14.25 1.98 4.15
N CYS A 116 -14.95 1.62 3.07
CA CYS A 116 -14.90 0.28 2.51
C CYS A 116 -13.51 -0.11 1.99
N GLU A 117 -12.73 0.80 1.40
CA GLU A 117 -11.32 0.57 1.04
C GLU A 117 -10.46 0.31 2.29
N THR A 118 -10.70 1.07 3.36
CA THR A 118 -10.00 0.86 4.65
C THR A 118 -10.36 -0.51 5.25
N LEU A 119 -11.64 -0.91 5.17
CA LEU A 119 -12.09 -2.23 5.58
C LEU A 119 -11.47 -3.33 4.73
N TRP A 120 -11.37 -3.12 3.42
CA TRP A 120 -10.72 -4.06 2.51
C TRP A 120 -9.24 -4.27 2.87
N ASP A 121 -8.49 -3.19 3.14
CA ASP A 121 -7.12 -3.29 3.62
C ASP A 121 -7.03 -4.10 4.92
N ALA A 122 -7.96 -3.89 5.87
CA ALA A 122 -8.03 -4.66 7.11
C ALA A 122 -8.35 -6.15 6.88
N LEU A 123 -9.31 -6.46 6.01
CA LEU A 123 -9.64 -7.83 5.60
C LEU A 123 -8.43 -8.50 4.93
N TYR A 124 -7.71 -7.77 4.09
CA TYR A 124 -6.48 -8.24 3.48
C TYR A 124 -5.42 -8.56 4.53
N SER A 125 -5.21 -7.69 5.52
CA SER A 125 -4.23 -7.90 6.60
C SER A 125 -4.50 -9.17 7.41
N VAL A 126 -5.76 -9.48 7.72
CA VAL A 126 -6.13 -10.67 8.52
C VAL A 126 -6.44 -11.91 7.69
N ARG A 127 -6.42 -11.81 6.34
CA ARG A 127 -6.96 -12.84 5.42
C ARG A 127 -6.55 -14.26 5.73
N LYS A 128 -5.27 -14.49 6.06
CA LYS A 128 -4.73 -15.85 6.25
C LYS A 128 -5.21 -16.54 7.53
N GLN A 129 -5.80 -15.80 8.46
CA GLN A 129 -6.44 -16.35 9.65
C GLN A 129 -7.80 -16.99 9.33
N TYR A 130 -8.37 -16.65 8.17
CA TYR A 130 -9.68 -17.06 7.73
C TYR A 130 -9.58 -17.73 6.36
N VAL A 131 -9.52 -19.06 6.30
CA VAL A 131 -9.26 -19.82 5.05
C VAL A 131 -10.18 -19.41 3.89
N GLN A 132 -11.46 -19.19 4.16
CA GLN A 132 -12.44 -18.81 3.13
C GLN A 132 -12.25 -17.36 2.66
N LEU A 133 -11.97 -16.43 3.58
CA LEU A 133 -11.62 -15.06 3.25
C LEU A 133 -10.35 -15.01 2.39
N TRP A 134 -9.32 -15.80 2.74
CA TRP A 134 -8.10 -15.90 1.96
C TRP A 134 -8.37 -16.40 0.53
N LYS A 135 -9.15 -17.47 0.36
CA LYS A 135 -9.55 -17.99 -0.97
C LYS A 135 -10.31 -16.96 -1.80
N TRP A 136 -11.22 -16.23 -1.15
CA TRP A 136 -11.97 -15.17 -1.82
C TRP A 136 -11.05 -14.03 -2.28
N ILE A 137 -10.14 -13.56 -1.43
CA ILE A 137 -9.15 -12.54 -1.79
C ILE A 137 -8.22 -13.02 -2.91
N GLN A 138 -7.81 -14.29 -2.93
CA GLN A 138 -6.98 -14.81 -4.03
C GLN A 138 -7.68 -14.71 -5.38
N THR A 139 -9.01 -14.76 -5.42
CA THR A 139 -9.80 -14.78 -6.67
C THR A 139 -10.40 -13.43 -7.04
N HIS A 140 -10.60 -12.53 -6.08
CA HIS A 140 -11.26 -11.23 -6.27
C HIS A 140 -10.37 -10.04 -5.94
N GLY A 141 -9.11 -10.28 -5.56
CA GLY A 141 -8.22 -9.24 -5.10
C GLY A 141 -7.84 -8.20 -6.17
N GLU A 142 -7.58 -6.97 -5.71
CA GLU A 142 -7.28 -5.81 -6.57
C GLU A 142 -6.07 -6.04 -7.47
N ALA A 143 -5.03 -6.75 -7.00
CA ALA A 143 -3.83 -7.00 -7.80
C ALA A 143 -4.10 -7.97 -8.95
N LEU A 144 -4.86 -9.04 -8.69
CA LEU A 144 -5.26 -9.98 -9.74
C LEU A 144 -6.16 -9.29 -10.78
N ARG A 145 -7.11 -8.49 -10.32
CA ARG A 145 -8.04 -7.74 -11.18
C ARG A 145 -7.30 -6.74 -12.06
N ALA A 146 -6.44 -5.91 -11.47
CA ALA A 146 -5.63 -4.95 -12.20
C ALA A 146 -4.78 -5.61 -13.31
N ILE A 147 -4.17 -6.77 -13.04
CA ILE A 147 -3.40 -7.52 -14.05
C ILE A 147 -4.30 -8.06 -15.16
N ARG A 148 -5.50 -8.57 -14.83
CA ARG A 148 -6.46 -9.08 -15.83
C ARG A 148 -7.00 -7.96 -16.72
N ASP A 149 -7.39 -6.84 -16.13
CA ASP A 149 -7.99 -5.71 -16.86
C ASP A 149 -6.99 -5.05 -17.81
N LYS A 150 -5.70 -5.13 -17.49
CA LYS A 150 -4.60 -4.63 -18.33
C LYS A 150 -3.78 -5.69 -19.02
N GLU A 151 -4.28 -6.91 -19.14
CA GLU A 151 -3.49 -8.03 -19.68
C GLU A 151 -2.95 -7.76 -21.09
N SER A 152 -3.79 -7.29 -22.01
CA SER A 152 -3.37 -6.99 -23.40
C SER A 152 -2.31 -5.89 -23.46
N ASP A 153 -2.48 -4.84 -22.65
CA ASP A 153 -1.55 -3.73 -22.57
C ASP A 153 -0.21 -4.17 -21.94
N LEU A 154 -0.25 -5.00 -20.89
CA LEU A 154 0.92 -5.57 -20.25
C LEU A 154 1.72 -6.45 -21.21
N LYS A 155 1.04 -7.31 -21.97
CA LYS A 155 1.67 -8.09 -23.05
C LYS A 155 2.38 -7.16 -24.03
N LEU A 156 1.73 -6.08 -24.48
CA LEU A 156 2.31 -5.15 -25.45
C LEU A 156 3.49 -4.34 -24.89
N TRP A 157 3.43 -3.90 -23.64
CA TRP A 157 4.48 -3.10 -23.03
C TRP A 157 5.73 -3.93 -22.72
N ILE A 158 5.56 -5.11 -22.13
CA ILE A 158 6.66 -5.95 -21.66
C ILE A 158 7.30 -6.74 -22.80
N ALA A 159 6.52 -7.18 -23.81
CA ALA A 159 7.02 -7.99 -24.92
C ALA A 159 8.15 -7.36 -25.73
N ARG A 160 8.29 -6.03 -25.68
CA ARG A 160 9.40 -5.31 -26.35
C ARG A 160 10.76 -5.76 -25.82
N ASP A 161 10.87 -5.95 -24.52
CA ASP A 161 12.04 -6.54 -23.89
C ASP A 161 11.65 -7.16 -22.53
N PRO A 162 11.23 -8.43 -22.49
CA PRO A 162 10.82 -9.09 -21.24
C PRO A 162 12.00 -9.37 -20.30
N LYS A 163 13.26 -9.17 -20.72
CA LYS A 163 14.44 -9.55 -19.94
C LYS A 163 14.57 -8.76 -18.65
N HIS A 164 14.21 -7.48 -18.65
CA HIS A 164 14.26 -6.65 -17.44
C HIS A 164 13.38 -7.24 -16.34
N LEU A 165 12.12 -7.55 -16.67
CA LEU A 165 11.19 -8.19 -15.74
C LEU A 165 11.68 -9.59 -15.34
N LEU A 166 12.11 -10.41 -16.30
CA LEU A 166 12.55 -11.78 -16.04
C LEU A 166 13.74 -11.84 -15.06
N LEU A 167 14.75 -10.99 -15.26
CA LEU A 167 15.90 -10.88 -14.36
C LEU A 167 15.48 -10.35 -12.98
N GLN A 168 14.55 -9.41 -12.93
CA GLN A 168 14.01 -8.90 -11.67
C GLN A 168 13.27 -10.00 -10.88
N LEU A 169 12.45 -10.81 -11.56
CA LEU A 169 11.73 -11.91 -10.92
C LEU A 169 12.67 -13.00 -10.40
N MET A 170 13.67 -13.38 -11.20
CA MET A 170 14.67 -14.39 -10.83
C MET A 170 15.56 -13.92 -9.67
N SER A 171 16.12 -12.72 -9.74
CA SER A 171 17.00 -12.18 -8.68
C SER A 171 16.30 -12.03 -7.33
N ARG A 172 14.97 -11.95 -7.32
CA ARG A 172 14.12 -11.85 -6.13
C ARG A 172 13.52 -13.19 -5.71
N GLY A 173 13.85 -14.30 -6.39
CA GLY A 173 13.30 -15.63 -6.10
C GLY A 173 11.78 -15.71 -6.24
N ARG A 174 11.19 -14.91 -7.16
CA ARG A 174 9.74 -14.87 -7.39
C ARG A 174 9.24 -15.92 -8.36
N ILE A 175 10.17 -16.47 -9.14
CA ILE A 175 9.91 -17.54 -10.09
C ILE A 175 10.92 -18.67 -9.85
N PRO A 176 10.52 -19.92 -10.07
CA PRO A 176 11.43 -21.07 -9.98
C PRO A 176 12.43 -21.07 -11.15
N ASN A 177 13.56 -21.77 -10.98
CA ASN A 177 14.63 -21.81 -11.99
C ASN A 177 14.18 -22.46 -13.30
N GLU A 178 13.25 -23.41 -13.22
CA GLU A 178 12.64 -24.08 -14.36
C GLU A 178 11.90 -23.06 -15.23
N LEU A 179 11.00 -22.27 -14.62
CA LEU A 179 10.27 -21.21 -15.33
C LEU A 179 11.21 -20.15 -15.89
N PHE A 180 12.25 -19.77 -15.16
CA PHE A 180 13.25 -18.82 -15.66
C PHE A 180 13.95 -19.34 -16.92
N THR A 181 14.34 -20.62 -16.91
CA THR A 181 15.04 -21.26 -18.05
C THR A 181 14.12 -21.35 -19.27
N GLU A 182 12.87 -21.74 -19.06
CA GLU A 182 11.83 -21.77 -20.09
C GLU A 182 11.60 -20.37 -20.67
N ALA A 183 11.28 -19.38 -19.84
CA ALA A 183 10.99 -18.02 -20.27
C ALA A 183 12.17 -17.36 -21.00
N LYS A 184 13.42 -17.65 -20.59
CA LYS A 184 14.64 -17.18 -21.25
C LYS A 184 14.83 -17.80 -22.65
N GLY A 185 14.34 -19.01 -22.86
CA GLY A 185 14.40 -19.73 -24.14
C GLY A 185 13.40 -19.25 -25.18
N ILE A 186 12.33 -18.57 -24.76
CA ILE A 186 11.27 -18.06 -25.65
C ILE A 186 11.79 -16.85 -26.43
N ARG A 187 11.66 -16.91 -27.77
CA ARG A 187 12.07 -15.81 -28.67
C ARG A 187 10.99 -14.76 -28.85
N ASP A 188 9.73 -15.17 -28.76
CA ASP A 188 8.59 -14.28 -28.88
C ASP A 188 8.33 -13.57 -27.54
N GLY A 189 8.45 -12.24 -27.52
CA GLY A 189 8.28 -11.47 -26.30
C GLY A 189 6.86 -11.51 -25.74
N VAL A 190 5.84 -11.68 -26.59
CA VAL A 190 4.44 -11.78 -26.19
C VAL A 190 4.21 -13.12 -25.51
N GLU A 191 4.68 -14.22 -26.11
CA GLU A 191 4.60 -15.56 -25.52
C GLU A 191 5.35 -15.63 -24.17
N CYS A 192 6.55 -15.03 -24.10
CA CYS A 192 7.33 -14.94 -22.87
C CYS A 192 6.58 -14.18 -21.78
N THR A 193 5.99 -13.02 -22.14
CA THR A 193 5.22 -12.22 -21.20
C THR A 193 3.96 -12.96 -20.75
N GLU A 194 3.26 -13.61 -21.67
CA GLU A 194 2.07 -14.39 -21.38
C GLU A 194 2.34 -15.53 -20.39
N LEU A 195 3.42 -16.29 -20.60
CA LEU A 195 3.87 -17.32 -19.66
C LEU A 195 4.05 -16.74 -18.25
N LEU A 196 4.73 -15.59 -18.12
CA LEU A 196 4.94 -14.94 -16.84
C LEU A 196 3.63 -14.46 -16.22
N LEU A 197 2.75 -13.80 -16.98
CA LEU A 197 1.46 -13.32 -16.47
C LEU A 197 0.57 -14.47 -16.00
N ASN A 198 0.50 -15.55 -16.77
CA ASN A 198 -0.30 -16.74 -16.43
C ASN A 198 0.22 -17.40 -15.15
N PHE A 199 1.54 -17.54 -14.99
CA PHE A 199 2.14 -18.08 -13.77
C PHE A 199 1.66 -17.36 -12.49
N PHE A 200 1.59 -16.03 -12.51
CA PHE A 200 1.12 -15.27 -11.35
C PHE A 200 -0.41 -15.28 -11.21
N LYS A 201 -1.15 -15.14 -12.32
CA LYS A 201 -2.63 -15.17 -12.31
C LYS A 201 -3.19 -16.47 -11.75
N GLU A 202 -2.60 -17.62 -12.09
CA GLU A 202 -3.03 -18.94 -11.62
C GLU A 202 -2.82 -19.13 -10.12
N ARG A 203 -1.84 -18.43 -9.53
CA ARG A 203 -1.54 -18.49 -8.08
C ARG A 203 -2.35 -17.50 -7.25
N GLY A 204 -3.00 -16.53 -7.89
CA GLY A 204 -3.94 -15.62 -7.28
C GLY A 204 -3.35 -14.28 -6.85
N ASN A 205 -4.18 -13.48 -6.17
CA ASN A 205 -3.90 -12.09 -5.84
C ASN A 205 -2.56 -11.84 -5.13
N ASP A 206 -2.14 -12.69 -4.19
CA ASP A 206 -0.89 -12.45 -3.45
C ASP A 206 0.34 -12.55 -4.37
N ASP A 207 0.31 -13.49 -5.32
CA ASP A 207 1.36 -13.64 -6.33
C ASP A 207 1.27 -12.56 -7.41
N CYS A 208 0.07 -12.15 -7.84
CA CYS A 208 -0.10 -10.96 -8.67
C CYS A 208 0.44 -9.68 -7.99
N LEU A 209 0.30 -9.54 -6.66
CA LEU A 209 0.87 -8.40 -5.95
C LEU A 209 2.41 -8.43 -5.96
N LYS A 210 3.03 -9.61 -5.84
CA LYS A 210 4.49 -9.77 -6.01
C LYS A 210 4.92 -9.36 -7.42
N LEU A 211 4.14 -9.72 -8.44
CA LEU A 211 4.38 -9.29 -9.81
C LEU A 211 4.26 -7.77 -9.97
N LEU A 212 3.25 -7.12 -9.39
CA LEU A 212 3.10 -5.65 -9.43
C LEU A 212 4.32 -4.94 -8.82
N PHE A 213 4.86 -5.44 -7.70
CA PHE A 213 6.08 -4.89 -7.14
C PHE A 213 7.31 -5.11 -8.01
N ALA A 214 7.40 -6.25 -8.72
CA ALA A 214 8.47 -6.49 -9.69
C ALA A 214 8.36 -5.51 -10.88
N LEU A 215 7.14 -5.34 -11.42
CA LEU A 215 6.84 -4.38 -12.48
C LEU A 215 7.19 -2.95 -12.08
N GLN A 216 6.85 -2.55 -10.85
CA GLN A 216 7.19 -1.23 -10.32
C GLN A 216 8.71 -1.01 -10.19
N ALA A 217 9.47 -2.06 -9.92
CA ALA A 217 10.94 -1.97 -9.86
C ALA A 217 11.57 -1.75 -11.24
N VAL A 218 10.92 -2.23 -12.31
CA VAL A 218 11.39 -2.09 -13.70
C VAL A 218 10.59 -1.05 -14.50
N GLN A 219 9.74 -0.26 -13.84
CA GLN A 219 8.80 0.65 -14.50
C GLN A 219 9.45 1.67 -15.45
N ASN A 220 10.70 2.07 -15.18
CA ASN A 220 11.39 3.05 -16.02
C ASN A 220 11.80 2.48 -17.39
N GLU A 221 11.82 1.15 -17.53
CA GLU A 221 12.08 0.46 -18.80
C GLU A 221 10.83 0.44 -19.71
N TYR A 222 9.65 0.70 -19.14
CA TYR A 222 8.36 0.56 -19.82
C TYR A 222 7.46 1.79 -19.54
N PRO A 223 7.45 2.82 -20.41
CA PRO A 223 6.71 4.06 -20.15
C PRO A 223 5.20 3.86 -19.88
N GLY A 224 4.51 3.04 -20.68
CA GLY A 224 3.08 2.76 -20.48
C GLY A 224 2.79 2.03 -19.16
N LEU A 225 3.68 1.13 -18.75
CA LEU A 225 3.60 0.45 -17.46
C LEU A 225 3.73 1.46 -16.31
N LYS A 226 4.68 2.40 -16.40
CA LYS A 226 4.90 3.42 -15.37
C LYS A 226 3.68 4.31 -15.16
N GLU A 227 3.06 4.76 -16.25
CA GLU A 227 1.85 5.57 -16.20
C GLU A 227 0.70 4.79 -15.54
N TRP A 228 0.46 3.56 -15.99
CA TRP A 228 -0.59 2.70 -15.43
C TRP A 228 -0.37 2.39 -13.94
N LEU A 229 0.83 1.97 -13.54
CA LEU A 229 1.15 1.71 -12.13
C LEU A 229 0.98 2.95 -11.25
N GLY A 230 1.22 4.15 -11.80
CA GLY A 230 0.98 5.42 -11.12
C GLY A 230 -0.49 5.72 -10.85
N GLY A 231 -1.40 5.16 -11.66
CA GLY A 231 -2.85 5.27 -11.50
C GLY A 231 -3.48 4.25 -10.55
N LEU A 232 -2.73 3.25 -10.07
CA LEU A 232 -3.25 2.23 -9.16
C LEU A 232 -3.26 2.74 -7.71
N ASP A 233 -4.39 3.31 -7.28
CA ASP A 233 -4.55 3.87 -5.94
C ASP A 233 -4.26 2.86 -4.82
N PHE A 234 -4.71 1.60 -4.97
CA PHE A 234 -4.43 0.54 -4.00
C PHE A 234 -2.94 0.20 -3.91
N LEU A 235 -2.23 0.17 -5.03
CA LEU A 235 -0.79 -0.07 -5.04
C LEU A 235 -0.05 1.10 -4.38
N ARG A 236 -0.54 2.33 -4.53
CA ARG A 236 -0.01 3.50 -3.80
C ARG A 236 -0.25 3.39 -2.29
N ARG A 237 -1.45 2.96 -1.86
CA ARG A 237 -1.76 2.70 -0.43
C ARG A 237 -0.81 1.64 0.14
N LEU A 238 -0.65 0.52 -0.56
CA LEU A 238 0.25 -0.57 -0.17
C LEU A 238 1.72 -0.19 -0.24
N SER A 239 2.15 0.66 -1.18
CA SER A 239 3.54 1.11 -1.29
C SER A 239 4.02 1.90 -0.07
N ASN A 240 3.10 2.46 0.73
CA ASN A 240 3.44 3.09 2.02
C ASN A 240 3.72 2.07 3.12
N LYS A 241 3.22 0.84 2.97
CA LYS A 241 3.42 -0.27 3.91
C LYS A 241 4.51 -1.23 3.42
N SER A 242 4.72 -1.30 2.11
CA SER A 242 5.66 -2.23 1.48
C SER A 242 7.11 -1.75 1.54
N PRO A 243 8.10 -2.60 1.20
CA PRO A 243 9.51 -2.23 1.13
C PRO A 243 9.85 -1.07 0.19
N LEU A 244 8.92 -0.67 -0.66
CA LEU A 244 9.09 0.51 -1.48
C LEU A 244 9.01 1.81 -0.69
N VAL A 245 8.42 1.81 0.51
CA VAL A 245 8.43 2.95 1.44
C VAL A 245 9.85 3.40 1.77
N LEU A 246 10.82 2.47 1.76
CA LEU A 246 12.22 2.77 2.05
C LEU A 246 12.87 3.69 1.01
N ASN A 247 12.29 3.80 -0.20
CA ASN A 247 12.78 4.73 -1.21
C ASN A 247 12.51 6.19 -0.83
N LYS A 248 11.58 6.46 0.12
CA LYS A 248 11.22 7.81 0.57
C LYS A 248 12.18 8.39 1.61
N TYR A 249 12.98 7.55 2.25
CA TYR A 249 13.86 7.95 3.36
C TYR A 249 15.31 8.09 2.90
N SER A 250 16.05 8.99 3.53
CA SER A 250 17.51 9.03 3.42
C SER A 250 18.13 7.87 4.22
N ASP A 251 19.38 7.49 3.93
CA ASP A 251 20.04 6.35 4.57
C ASP A 251 20.14 6.49 6.09
N PHE A 252 20.35 7.73 6.57
CA PHE A 252 20.38 8.04 8.00
C PHE A 252 19.00 7.84 8.64
N VAL A 253 17.94 8.41 8.06
CA VAL A 253 16.57 8.29 8.57
C VAL A 253 16.10 6.83 8.51
N LEU A 254 16.46 6.10 7.47
CA LEU A 254 16.15 4.68 7.30
C LEU A 254 16.77 3.84 8.40
N ARG A 255 18.05 4.10 8.72
CA ARG A 255 18.77 3.40 9.80
C ARG A 255 18.10 3.59 11.14
N ASP A 256 17.77 4.82 11.48
CA ASP A 256 17.11 5.11 12.76
C ASP A 256 15.71 4.49 12.82
N LYS A 257 14.90 4.63 11.76
CA LYS A 257 13.57 4.01 11.71
C LYS A 257 13.61 2.49 11.92
N ILE A 258 14.47 1.77 11.18
CA ILE A 258 14.58 0.31 11.34
C ILE A 258 15.09 -0.05 12.73
N ARG A 259 16.07 0.70 13.26
CA ARG A 259 16.58 0.47 14.62
C ARG A 259 15.48 0.66 15.67
N PHE A 260 14.65 1.68 15.56
CA PHE A 260 13.51 1.90 16.46
C PHE A 260 12.42 0.81 16.34
N LYS A 261 12.37 0.10 15.21
CA LYS A 261 11.48 -1.05 15.01
C LYS A 261 12.01 -2.38 15.54
N THR A 262 13.24 -2.45 16.06
CA THR A 262 13.85 -3.72 16.52
C THR A 262 13.00 -4.46 17.54
N ARG A 263 12.39 -3.76 18.50
CA ARG A 263 11.51 -4.39 19.50
C ARG A 263 10.21 -4.91 18.90
N GLU A 264 9.62 -4.16 17.98
CA GLU A 264 8.39 -4.57 17.27
C GLU A 264 8.67 -5.76 16.35
N LEU A 265 9.84 -5.79 15.70
CA LEU A 265 10.31 -6.92 14.92
C LEU A 265 10.54 -8.16 15.79
N LEU A 266 11.16 -8.01 16.97
CA LEU A 266 11.37 -9.12 17.90
C LEU A 266 10.04 -9.80 18.27
N VAL A 267 9.06 -9.00 18.68
CA VAL A 267 7.72 -9.48 19.04
C VAL A 267 7.06 -10.14 17.83
N ALA A 268 7.12 -9.50 16.66
CA ALA A 268 6.52 -10.03 15.45
C ALA A 268 7.12 -11.35 14.98
N LEU A 269 8.41 -11.56 15.23
CA LEU A 269 9.13 -12.80 14.89
C LEU A 269 8.97 -13.90 15.95
N ARG A 270 8.21 -13.65 17.03
CA ARG A 270 7.87 -14.63 18.08
C ARG A 270 9.09 -15.36 18.65
N ASP A 271 10.19 -14.64 18.79
CA ASP A 271 11.49 -15.17 19.24
C ASP A 271 12.10 -16.29 18.36
N ASP A 272 11.54 -16.58 17.18
CA ASP A 272 12.10 -17.52 16.20
C ASP A 272 12.63 -16.76 14.98
N LEU A 273 13.96 -16.71 14.85
CA LEU A 273 14.64 -16.09 13.72
C LEU A 273 14.91 -17.06 12.56
N THR A 274 14.56 -18.34 12.69
CA THR A 274 15.03 -19.39 11.78
C THR A 274 14.53 -19.20 10.33
N PRO A 275 13.22 -19.04 10.07
CA PRO A 275 12.71 -18.70 8.74
C PRO A 275 13.34 -17.44 8.13
N LEU A 276 13.52 -16.38 8.94
CA LEU A 276 14.13 -15.14 8.49
C LEU A 276 15.60 -15.33 8.11
N LEU A 277 16.40 -15.95 8.99
CA LEU A 277 17.81 -16.20 8.72
C LEU A 277 18.02 -17.05 7.46
N SER A 278 17.11 -18.01 7.22
CA SER A 278 17.14 -18.86 6.02
C SER A 278 16.89 -18.02 4.76
N GLN A 279 15.89 -17.12 4.77
CA GLN A 279 15.65 -16.18 3.67
C GLN A 279 16.82 -15.21 3.45
N LEU A 280 17.42 -14.70 4.53
CA LEU A 280 18.56 -13.78 4.44
C LEU A 280 19.81 -14.48 3.88
N GLN A 281 19.99 -15.76 4.16
CA GLN A 281 21.07 -16.57 3.61
C GLN A 281 20.83 -16.88 2.13
N ILE A 282 19.64 -17.35 1.76
CA ILE A 282 19.26 -17.67 0.36
C ILE A 282 19.42 -16.44 -0.53
N ARG A 283 19.04 -15.26 -0.04
CA ARG A 283 19.16 -13.98 -0.77
C ARG A 283 20.56 -13.38 -0.73
N ASN A 284 21.53 -14.07 -0.11
CA ASN A 284 22.89 -13.60 0.11
C ASN A 284 22.94 -12.20 0.77
N ILE A 285 21.97 -11.92 1.65
CA ILE A 285 21.90 -10.69 2.44
C ILE A 285 22.82 -10.83 3.65
N LEU A 286 22.80 -11.99 4.30
CA LEU A 286 23.74 -12.42 5.34
C LEU A 286 24.59 -13.59 4.84
N THR A 287 25.86 -13.63 5.25
CA THR A 287 26.75 -14.76 4.96
C THR A 287 26.56 -15.85 6.01
N ASP A 288 27.01 -17.07 5.72
CA ASP A 288 26.95 -18.21 6.66
C ASP A 288 27.57 -17.87 8.02
N ASN A 289 28.69 -17.15 8.02
CA ASN A 289 29.35 -16.70 9.26
C ASN A 289 28.48 -15.70 10.04
N SER A 290 27.82 -14.75 9.35
CA SER A 290 26.89 -13.82 9.99
C SER A 290 25.66 -14.55 10.56
N VAL A 291 25.10 -15.51 9.82
CA VAL A 291 23.97 -16.32 10.30
C VAL A 291 24.36 -17.14 11.52
N ARG A 292 25.54 -17.77 11.51
CA ARG A 292 26.07 -18.51 12.66
C ARG A 292 26.25 -17.61 13.88
N ALA A 293 26.80 -16.42 13.70
CA ALA A 293 26.96 -15.43 14.77
C ALA A 293 25.62 -15.01 15.40
N VAL A 294 24.57 -14.82 14.58
CA VAL A 294 23.22 -14.52 15.11
C VAL A 294 22.66 -15.69 15.90
N LYS A 295 22.79 -16.93 15.41
CA LYS A 295 22.34 -18.13 16.13
C LYS A 295 23.08 -18.33 17.46
N GLU A 296 24.39 -18.10 17.47
CA GLU A 296 25.19 -18.14 18.70
C GLU A 296 24.78 -17.04 19.69
N MET A 297 24.50 -15.83 19.19
CA MET A 297 23.98 -14.73 20.01
C MET A 297 22.64 -15.11 20.65
N GLN A 298 21.75 -15.73 19.89
CA GLN A 298 20.44 -16.19 20.37
C GLN A 298 20.58 -17.22 21.48
N ALA A 299 21.46 -18.22 21.30
CA ALA A 299 21.72 -19.26 22.29
C ALA A 299 22.36 -18.71 23.58
N ARG A 300 23.22 -17.69 23.48
CA ARG A 300 23.96 -17.14 24.64
C ARG A 300 23.24 -16.03 25.37
N GLN A 301 22.51 -15.17 24.65
CA GLN A 301 22.00 -13.92 25.21
C GLN A 301 20.53 -13.64 24.86
N GLY A 302 19.84 -14.60 24.24
CA GLY A 302 18.41 -14.52 23.93
C GLY A 302 18.08 -13.83 22.61
N SER A 303 16.81 -13.97 22.20
CA SER A 303 16.30 -13.51 20.91
C SER A 303 16.34 -11.99 20.73
N GLU A 304 16.21 -11.20 21.80
CA GLU A 304 16.30 -9.73 21.74
C GLU A 304 17.67 -9.28 21.21
N LYS A 305 18.75 -9.73 21.86
CA LYS A 305 20.10 -9.36 21.44
C LYS A 305 20.48 -9.96 20.10
N ALA A 306 19.99 -11.16 19.77
CA ALA A 306 20.18 -11.76 18.45
C ALA A 306 19.49 -10.93 17.35
N THR A 307 18.26 -10.47 17.58
CA THR A 307 17.51 -9.64 16.65
C THR A 307 18.20 -8.29 16.44
N GLN A 308 18.63 -7.64 17.53
CA GLN A 308 19.40 -6.40 17.44
C GLN A 308 20.70 -6.60 16.64
N HIS A 309 21.45 -7.66 16.96
CA HIS A 309 22.69 -7.97 16.26
C HIS A 309 22.48 -8.26 14.77
N MET A 310 21.43 -9.00 14.42
CA MET A 310 21.04 -9.26 13.02
C MET A 310 20.73 -7.95 12.29
N VAL A 311 19.95 -7.05 12.88
CA VAL A 311 19.61 -5.76 12.29
C VAL A 311 20.89 -4.94 12.07
N GLU A 312 21.78 -4.86 13.06
CA GLU A 312 23.06 -4.16 12.95
C GLU A 312 23.94 -4.71 11.81
N LEU A 313 24.03 -6.04 11.67
CA LEU A 313 24.76 -6.68 10.58
C LEU A 313 24.20 -6.34 9.20
N VAL A 314 22.87 -6.31 9.06
CA VAL A 314 22.22 -5.91 7.80
C VAL A 314 22.48 -4.43 7.49
N MET A 315 22.33 -3.55 8.49
CA MET A 315 22.52 -2.11 8.33
C MET A 315 23.96 -1.76 7.94
N ALA A 316 24.95 -2.53 8.44
CA ALA A 316 26.36 -2.35 8.08
C ALA A 316 26.68 -2.67 6.61
N ARG A 317 25.83 -3.45 5.92
CA ARG A 317 26.01 -3.82 4.51
C ARG A 317 25.43 -2.82 3.51
N GLY A 318 24.92 -1.69 4.00
CA GLY A 318 24.46 -0.58 3.17
C GLY A 318 23.03 -0.72 2.63
N ARG A 319 22.54 0.38 2.05
CA ARG A 319 21.13 0.55 1.64
C ARG A 319 20.56 -0.59 0.78
N PRO A 320 21.27 -1.14 -0.23
CA PRO A 320 20.72 -2.22 -1.05
C PRO A 320 20.35 -3.46 -0.23
N ARG A 321 21.18 -3.83 0.76
CA ARG A 321 20.93 -4.99 1.63
C ARG A 321 19.83 -4.74 2.65
N VAL A 322 19.74 -3.51 3.16
CA VAL A 322 18.64 -3.08 4.04
C VAL A 322 17.29 -3.20 3.32
N LYS A 323 17.22 -2.76 2.05
CA LYS A 323 16.01 -2.92 1.25
C LYS A 323 15.64 -4.39 1.04
N GLN A 324 16.61 -5.22 0.70
CA GLN A 324 16.41 -6.66 0.54
C GLN A 324 15.99 -7.36 1.85
N PHE A 325 16.50 -6.91 3.00
CA PHE A 325 16.09 -7.39 4.31
C PHE A 325 14.63 -7.05 4.60
N TRP A 326 14.22 -5.82 4.33
CA TRP A 326 12.83 -5.41 4.53
C TRP A 326 11.88 -6.12 3.56
N GLU A 327 12.32 -6.41 2.34
CA GLU A 327 11.59 -7.29 1.43
C GLU A 327 11.52 -8.73 1.91
N ALA A 328 12.56 -9.26 2.53
CA ALA A 328 12.51 -10.60 3.14
C ALA A 328 11.51 -10.64 4.30
N LEU A 329 11.49 -9.62 5.17
CA LEU A 329 10.47 -9.47 6.21
C LEU A 329 9.06 -9.35 5.61
N TRP A 330 8.92 -8.58 4.53
CA TRP A 330 7.64 -8.43 3.83
C TRP A 330 7.18 -9.81 3.33
N ASP A 331 8.04 -10.56 2.67
CA ASP A 331 7.67 -11.90 2.18
C ASP A 331 7.33 -12.89 3.29
N LEU A 332 7.89 -12.68 4.47
CA LEU A 332 7.65 -13.49 5.66
C LEU A 332 6.40 -13.10 6.44
N ARG A 333 5.65 -12.07 6.05
CA ARG A 333 4.33 -11.77 6.65
C ARG A 333 3.37 -12.94 6.61
N GLU A 334 3.58 -13.83 5.65
CA GLU A 334 2.83 -15.08 5.54
C GLU A 334 3.10 -16.04 6.70
N SER A 335 4.36 -16.13 7.16
CA SER A 335 4.79 -17.00 8.25
C SER A 335 4.74 -16.31 9.62
N TYR A 336 4.81 -14.98 9.64
CA TYR A 336 4.71 -14.14 10.82
C TYR A 336 3.66 -13.05 10.59
N PRO A 337 2.37 -13.35 10.86
CA PRO A 337 1.28 -12.39 10.63
C PRO A 337 1.49 -11.05 11.36
N ASP A 338 2.14 -11.09 12.51
CA ASP A 338 2.44 -9.92 13.35
C ASP A 338 3.40 -8.93 12.67
N LEU A 339 4.11 -9.33 11.61
CA LEU A 339 4.94 -8.42 10.82
C LEU A 339 4.11 -7.37 10.09
N GLU A 340 2.85 -7.66 9.72
CA GLU A 340 1.95 -6.66 9.13
C GLU A 340 1.85 -5.42 10.03
N ASN A 341 1.83 -5.63 11.35
CA ASN A 341 1.78 -4.53 12.32
C ASN A 341 3.04 -3.66 12.30
N VAL A 342 4.20 -4.25 12.02
CA VAL A 342 5.46 -3.53 11.90
C VAL A 342 5.43 -2.63 10.66
N PHE A 343 4.89 -3.14 9.55
CA PHE A 343 4.81 -2.41 8.30
C PHE A 343 3.77 -1.30 8.32
N GLU A 344 2.62 -1.52 8.95
CA GLU A 344 1.58 -0.49 9.08
C GLU A 344 2.01 0.68 9.99
N LYS A 345 2.98 0.45 10.89
CA LYS A 345 3.51 1.48 11.80
C LYS A 345 4.85 2.07 11.35
N PHE A 346 5.34 1.75 10.16
CA PHE A 346 6.66 2.16 9.64
C PHE A 346 6.65 3.58 9.05
#